data_AF-A0A2E5XDU5-F1
#
_entry.id   AF-A0A2E5XDU5-F1
#
_cell.length_a   1.000
_cell.length_b   1.000
_cell.length_c   1.000
_cell.angle_alpha   90.00
_cell.angle_beta   90.00
_cell.angle_gamma   90.00
#
_symmetry.space_group_name_H-M   'P 1'
#
loop_
_entity.id
_entity.type
_entity.pdbx_description
1 polymer ?
#
loop_
_entity_poly.entity_id
_entity_poly.type
_entity_poly.pdbx_seq_one_letter_code
_entity_poly.pdbx_strand_id
1 'polypeptide(L)'
;MYRITKDIKRFSTILILIGVVAISYGFFQSLTATSDDEIKYTVKKIANELDLKLKVKLENEKYNDVGYWMDENDEVIIKTGDKSKYEDGTKVVITEINTDGEGGYSFSTKKDKKVDYSELIYKVEKKLNCSIDSSHIHSVEDVIYSAKHYFHAKSQRVWSSLLISTLFFLMISVAATLWWALQYVAQAGWSALLLRVPMAITSFIPYGAFILIFILVTGGIHWHHTFHWMAEGINDPLDPYYDEIIANKSAYLNIPFFMSRSFIYLLGWMFFAYLLKKYSLKEDVYGGGHSMKWYNKSFKVSVLFVLFLGVTSSSAGWDWIMSIDTHWFSTLFSWYALASFFVSACAFIAIITIYLMYSGYFKELNNSHMHDFGRYLLAFSIFWTYLWFAQYMLIWYSNIPEEVAYYQERYEYYYPMIIITLLINFITPFLLLMKRSSKRSKGQLLFVACLIVLGHYFDVFLMITPGTMHDHWHLGFIEIGTFLGFLGLFVLIVFRNLSKHQLIQKNHPMIGESEHHEIHIH
;
A
#
# COMPACT_ATOMS: atom_id res chain seq x y z
N MET A 1 33.41 14.21 -14.86
CA MET A 1 31.98 14.54 -14.65
C MET A 1 31.16 13.45 -15.29
N TYR A 2 30.18 12.88 -14.58
CA TYR A 2 29.33 11.81 -15.11
C TYR A 2 28.49 12.32 -16.28
N ARG A 3 28.39 11.54 -17.36
CA ARG A 3 27.48 11.82 -18.47
C ARG A 3 26.52 10.64 -18.59
N ILE A 4 25.23 10.94 -18.57
CA ILE A 4 24.20 9.93 -18.77
C ILE A 4 24.38 9.27 -20.16
N THR A 5 24.53 7.95 -20.17
CA THR A 5 24.72 7.18 -21.40
C THR A 5 23.44 7.15 -22.25
N LYS A 6 23.59 6.93 -23.56
CA LYS A 6 22.43 6.74 -24.44
C LYS A 6 21.63 5.50 -24.05
N ASP A 7 22.29 4.47 -23.54
CA ASP A 7 21.67 3.21 -23.16
C ASP A 7 20.78 3.35 -21.92
N ILE A 8 21.23 4.06 -20.88
CA ILE A 8 20.38 4.34 -19.71
C ILE A 8 19.16 5.15 -20.12
N LYS A 9 19.32 6.16 -20.98
CA LYS A 9 18.19 6.95 -21.48
C LYS A 9 17.19 6.06 -22.21
N ARG A 10 17.65 5.24 -23.14
CA ARG A 10 16.79 4.31 -23.90
C ARG A 10 16.09 3.33 -22.98
N PHE A 11 16.82 2.69 -22.07
CA PHE A 11 16.29 1.76 -21.08
C PHE A 11 15.19 2.41 -20.23
N SER A 12 15.46 3.57 -19.63
CA SER A 12 14.47 4.30 -18.85
C SER A 12 13.25 4.71 -19.67
N THR A 13 13.42 5.18 -20.90
CA THR A 13 12.30 5.57 -21.77
C THR A 13 11.43 4.38 -22.16
N ILE A 14 12.03 3.21 -22.44
CA ILE A 14 11.27 1.98 -22.73
C ILE A 14 10.44 1.57 -21.50
N LEU A 15 11.04 1.59 -20.30
CA LEU A 15 10.33 1.27 -19.07
C LEU A 15 9.17 2.24 -18.80
N ILE A 16 9.38 3.54 -19.00
CA ILE A 16 8.32 4.56 -18.88
C ILE A 16 7.19 4.27 -19.88
N LEU A 17 7.51 3.93 -21.12
CA LEU A 17 6.50 3.60 -22.12
C LEU A 17 5.66 2.39 -21.73
N ILE A 18 6.29 1.32 -21.23
CA ILE A 18 5.59 0.13 -20.71
C ILE A 18 4.63 0.53 -19.58
N GLY A 19 5.09 1.38 -18.64
CA GLY A 19 4.25 1.83 -17.55
C GLY A 19 3.09 2.71 -17.98
N VAL A 20 3.29 3.64 -18.92
CA VAL A 20 2.20 4.45 -19.47
C VAL A 20 1.16 3.54 -20.13
N VAL A 21 1.58 2.56 -20.93
CA VAL A 21 0.66 1.61 -21.57
C VAL A 21 -0.11 0.79 -20.52
N ALA A 22 0.56 0.31 -19.47
CA ALA A 22 -0.08 -0.45 -18.39
C ALA A 22 -1.10 0.38 -17.60
N ILE A 23 -0.76 1.61 -17.25
CA ILE A 23 -1.65 2.53 -16.53
C ILE A 23 -2.85 2.91 -17.42
N SER A 24 -2.62 3.26 -18.68
CA SER A 24 -3.70 3.57 -19.63
C SER A 24 -4.62 2.38 -19.88
N TYR A 25 -4.07 1.18 -20.00
CA TYR A 25 -4.85 -0.06 -20.10
C TYR A 25 -5.70 -0.28 -18.86
N GLY A 26 -5.13 -0.07 -17.67
CA GLY A 26 -5.86 -0.13 -16.42
C GLY A 26 -7.03 0.85 -16.37
N PHE A 27 -6.80 2.13 -16.68
CA PHE A 27 -7.86 3.14 -16.69
C PHE A 27 -8.95 2.83 -17.73
N PHE A 28 -8.57 2.30 -18.89
CA PHE A 28 -9.54 1.84 -19.89
C PHE A 28 -10.41 0.68 -19.36
N GLN A 29 -9.81 -0.24 -18.60
CA GLN A 29 -10.54 -1.33 -17.96
C GLN A 29 -11.49 -0.85 -16.85
N SER A 30 -11.11 0.19 -16.11
CA SER A 30 -11.95 0.85 -15.11
C SER A 30 -13.13 1.58 -15.76
N LEU A 31 -12.91 2.33 -16.85
CA LEU A 31 -13.97 3.05 -17.58
C LEU A 31 -14.99 2.13 -18.26
N THR A 32 -14.61 0.89 -18.57
CA THR A 32 -15.48 -0.12 -19.17
C THR A 32 -16.15 -1.02 -18.14
N ALA A 33 -16.00 -0.72 -16.84
CA ALA A 33 -16.69 -1.45 -15.78
C ALA A 33 -18.21 -1.19 -15.84
N THR A 34 -18.98 -2.25 -15.59
CA THR A 34 -20.44 -2.20 -15.57
C THR A 34 -20.93 -1.34 -14.40
N SER A 35 -21.91 -0.46 -14.65
CA SER A 35 -22.46 0.41 -13.61
C SER A 35 -23.26 -0.38 -12.56
N ASP A 36 -23.31 0.14 -11.33
CA ASP A 36 -24.05 -0.45 -10.20
C ASP A 36 -25.52 -0.75 -10.52
N ASP A 37 -26.19 0.15 -11.25
CA ASP A 37 -27.59 -0.02 -11.66
C ASP A 37 -27.76 -1.10 -12.71
N GLU A 38 -26.82 -1.21 -13.64
CA GLU A 38 -26.82 -2.24 -14.68
C GLU A 38 -26.52 -3.62 -14.08
N ILE A 39 -25.64 -3.71 -13.08
CA ILE A 39 -25.40 -4.93 -12.31
C ILE A 39 -26.70 -5.33 -11.59
N LYS A 40 -27.30 -4.41 -10.83
CA LYS A 40 -28.56 -4.65 -10.09
C LYS A 40 -29.67 -5.10 -11.02
N TYR A 41 -29.85 -4.43 -12.15
CA TYR A 41 -30.85 -4.78 -13.16
C TYR A 41 -30.59 -6.18 -13.74
N THR A 42 -29.34 -6.47 -14.10
CA THR A 42 -28.96 -7.75 -14.72
C THR A 42 -29.16 -8.92 -13.77
N VAL A 43 -28.71 -8.80 -12.52
CA VAL A 43 -28.88 -9.85 -11.50
C VAL A 43 -30.36 -10.05 -11.19
N LYS A 44 -31.12 -8.97 -10.97
CA LYS A 44 -32.58 -9.08 -10.74
C LYS A 44 -33.32 -9.67 -11.93
N LYS A 45 -32.91 -9.37 -13.16
CA LYS A 45 -33.50 -9.95 -14.38
C LYS A 45 -33.26 -11.47 -14.44
N ILE A 46 -32.04 -11.93 -14.20
CA ILE A 46 -31.71 -13.36 -14.20
C ILE A 46 -32.40 -14.09 -13.04
N ALA A 47 -32.47 -13.47 -11.86
CA ALA A 47 -33.20 -14.02 -10.72
C ALA A 47 -34.69 -14.20 -11.02
N ASN A 48 -35.31 -13.25 -11.74
CA ASN A 48 -36.70 -13.38 -12.20
C ASN A 48 -36.87 -14.48 -13.24
N GLU A 49 -35.93 -14.63 -14.19
CA GLU A 49 -35.96 -15.70 -15.20
C GLU A 49 -35.82 -17.11 -14.57
N LEU A 50 -35.17 -17.21 -13.42
CA LEU A 50 -34.98 -18.44 -12.65
C LEU A 50 -36.10 -18.73 -11.64
N ASP A 51 -37.16 -17.91 -11.58
CA ASP A 51 -38.23 -17.98 -10.56
C ASP A 51 -37.66 -17.95 -9.11
N LEU A 52 -36.51 -17.31 -8.91
CA LEU A 52 -35.87 -17.13 -7.60
C LEU A 52 -36.49 -15.96 -6.81
N LYS A 53 -37.51 -15.29 -7.38
CA LYS A 53 -38.37 -14.38 -6.63
C LYS A 53 -39.16 -15.19 -5.60
N LEU A 54 -39.13 -14.72 -4.35
CA LEU A 54 -40.03 -15.10 -3.26
C LEU A 54 -41.40 -15.56 -3.80
N LYS A 55 -41.69 -16.86 -3.70
CA LYS A 55 -43.07 -17.33 -3.67
C LYS A 55 -43.72 -16.87 -2.36
N VAL A 56 -44.10 -15.59 -2.29
CA VAL A 56 -45.33 -15.23 -1.58
C VAL A 56 -46.41 -15.17 -2.65
N LYS A 57 -46.76 -16.33 -3.18
CA LYS A 57 -48.02 -16.49 -3.92
C LYS A 57 -49.07 -16.76 -2.85
N LEU A 58 -49.74 -15.70 -2.38
CA LEU A 58 -51.00 -15.85 -1.64
C LEU A 58 -52.05 -16.36 -2.65
N GLU A 59 -52.01 -17.65 -2.95
CA GLU A 59 -53.18 -18.35 -3.45
C GLU A 59 -54.01 -18.71 -2.21
N ASN A 60 -54.92 -17.84 -1.81
CA ASN A 60 -56.18 -18.27 -1.20
C ASN A 60 -57.25 -17.19 -1.35
N GLU A 61 -58.21 -17.49 -2.21
CA GLU A 61 -59.39 -16.69 -2.58
C GLU A 61 -60.45 -16.60 -1.46
N LYS A 62 -60.07 -16.77 -0.20
CA LYS A 62 -60.98 -16.70 0.95
C LYS A 62 -60.19 -16.20 2.14
N TYR A 63 -60.31 -14.92 2.49
CA TYR A 63 -60.18 -14.32 3.83
C TYR A 63 -59.92 -12.81 3.62
N ASN A 64 -61.00 -12.08 3.36
CA ASN A 64 -60.98 -10.62 3.15
C ASN A 64 -60.96 -9.79 4.45
N ASP A 65 -60.84 -10.40 5.64
CA ASP A 65 -61.07 -9.71 6.92
C ASP A 65 -59.85 -9.61 7.84
N VAL A 66 -58.63 -9.84 7.34
CA VAL A 66 -57.42 -9.55 8.11
C VAL A 66 -56.74 -8.33 7.49
N GLY A 67 -56.88 -7.17 8.15
CA GLY A 67 -56.21 -5.94 7.73
C GLY A 67 -54.69 -6.08 7.87
N TYR A 68 -53.98 -5.98 6.75
CA TYR A 68 -52.52 -5.86 6.71
C TYR A 68 -52.15 -4.46 6.25
N TRP A 69 -51.07 -3.90 6.81
CA TRP A 69 -50.42 -2.70 6.29
C TRP A 69 -48.98 -3.08 5.95
N MET A 70 -48.51 -2.67 4.77
CA MET A 70 -47.13 -2.80 4.32
C MET A 70 -46.34 -1.59 4.82
N ASP A 71 -45.18 -1.83 5.42
CA ASP A 71 -44.18 -0.78 5.63
C ASP A 71 -43.38 -0.59 4.32
N GLU A 72 -42.70 0.55 4.17
CA GLU A 72 -41.94 0.96 2.97
C GLU A 72 -40.81 -0.03 2.58
N ASN A 73 -40.56 -1.05 3.39
CA ASN A 73 -39.58 -2.13 3.19
C ASN A 73 -40.17 -3.52 2.83
N ASP A 74 -41.48 -3.62 2.52
CA ASP A 74 -42.14 -4.88 2.13
C ASP A 74 -42.09 -6.01 3.21
N GLU A 75 -42.03 -5.67 4.51
CA GLU A 75 -42.12 -6.65 5.61
C GLU A 75 -43.54 -6.84 6.15
N VAL A 76 -43.95 -8.09 6.40
CA VAL A 76 -45.25 -8.45 7.01
C VAL A 76 -45.09 -8.68 8.50
N ILE A 77 -45.55 -7.75 9.34
CA ILE A 77 -45.55 -7.89 10.80
C ILE A 77 -46.93 -8.39 11.27
N ILE A 78 -47.00 -9.60 11.83
CA ILE A 78 -48.20 -10.11 12.52
C ILE A 78 -48.00 -9.93 14.03
N LYS A 79 -48.82 -9.08 14.68
CA LYS A 79 -48.84 -8.94 16.14
C LYS A 79 -49.46 -10.19 16.77
N THR A 80 -48.64 -11.06 17.36
CA THR A 80 -49.07 -11.93 18.46
C THR A 80 -48.02 -11.89 19.57
N GLY A 81 -48.48 -11.65 20.79
CA GLY A 81 -47.62 -11.47 21.95
C GLY A 81 -46.99 -12.80 22.38
N ASP A 82 -45.74 -13.00 22.00
CA ASP A 82 -44.65 -13.45 22.90
C ASP A 82 -43.35 -13.53 22.09
N LYS A 83 -42.38 -12.67 22.41
CA LYS A 83 -41.10 -12.54 21.69
C LYS A 83 -40.03 -13.57 22.10
N SER A 84 -40.37 -14.60 22.86
CA SER A 84 -39.38 -15.44 23.57
C SER A 84 -39.02 -16.77 22.91
N LYS A 85 -39.36 -17.02 21.63
CA LYS A 85 -39.18 -18.35 21.01
C LYS A 85 -38.57 -18.42 19.59
N TYR A 86 -37.99 -17.36 19.06
CA TYR A 86 -37.43 -17.40 17.70
C TYR A 86 -35.96 -16.96 17.67
N GLU A 87 -35.08 -17.84 17.18
CA GLU A 87 -33.70 -17.53 16.82
C GLU A 87 -33.66 -16.66 15.56
N ASP A 88 -32.74 -15.69 15.58
CA ASP A 88 -32.52 -14.69 14.53
C ASP A 88 -32.19 -15.36 13.19
N GLY A 89 -32.91 -14.98 12.13
CA GLY A 89 -32.65 -15.44 10.75
C GLY A 89 -33.60 -16.49 10.16
N THR A 90 -34.65 -16.92 10.87
CA THR A 90 -35.63 -17.87 10.31
C THR A 90 -36.80 -17.13 9.64
N LYS A 91 -36.87 -17.10 8.31
CA LYS A 91 -38.05 -16.61 7.58
C LYS A 91 -39.18 -17.65 7.66
N VAL A 92 -40.30 -17.30 8.30
CA VAL A 92 -41.45 -18.20 8.48
C VAL A 92 -42.44 -18.01 7.32
N VAL A 93 -42.66 -19.05 6.51
CA VAL A 93 -43.76 -19.08 5.53
C VAL A 93 -44.93 -19.86 6.13
N ILE A 94 -45.98 -19.14 6.52
CA ILE A 94 -47.23 -19.75 7.04
C ILE A 94 -48.01 -20.31 5.85
N THR A 95 -48.31 -21.61 5.87
CA THR A 95 -48.99 -22.29 4.75
C THR A 95 -50.43 -22.70 5.05
N GLU A 96 -50.81 -22.94 6.31
CA GLU A 96 -52.19 -23.26 6.73
C GLU A 96 -52.46 -22.74 8.15
N ILE A 97 -53.70 -22.29 8.39
CA ILE A 97 -54.22 -21.93 9.72
C ILE A 97 -55.29 -22.96 10.06
N ASN A 98 -55.02 -23.83 11.04
CA ASN A 98 -56.05 -24.72 11.60
C ASN A 98 -56.59 -24.12 12.90
N THR A 99 -57.92 -24.04 12.98
CA THR A 99 -58.62 -23.69 14.21
C THR A 99 -58.96 -24.97 14.95
N ASP A 100 -58.16 -25.28 15.97
CA ASP A 100 -58.53 -26.28 16.96
C ASP A 100 -59.59 -25.62 17.87
N GLY A 101 -60.65 -26.36 18.20
CA GLY A 101 -61.87 -25.84 18.87
C GLY A 101 -61.70 -25.23 20.27
N GLU A 102 -60.48 -24.90 20.68
CA GLU A 102 -60.13 -24.23 21.94
C GLU A 102 -59.14 -23.07 21.69
N GLY A 103 -59.47 -22.14 20.79
CA GLY A 103 -58.88 -20.79 20.76
C GLY A 103 -57.36 -20.66 20.57
N GLY A 104 -56.65 -21.72 20.18
CA GLY A 104 -55.23 -21.72 19.89
C GLY A 104 -54.95 -21.84 18.39
N TYR A 105 -54.09 -20.97 17.85
CA TYR A 105 -53.54 -21.12 16.50
C TYR A 105 -52.31 -22.03 16.55
N SER A 106 -52.30 -23.13 15.79
CA SER A 106 -51.10 -23.94 15.58
C SER A 106 -50.49 -23.65 14.21
N PHE A 107 -49.18 -23.39 14.17
CA PHE A 107 -48.42 -23.13 12.95
C PHE A 107 -47.59 -24.36 12.60
N SER A 108 -47.76 -24.91 11.40
CA SER A 108 -46.85 -25.93 10.87
C SER A 108 -45.74 -25.26 10.04
N THR A 109 -44.48 -25.53 10.37
CA THR A 109 -43.31 -25.06 9.62
C THR A 109 -42.74 -26.22 8.80
N LYS A 110 -42.64 -26.05 7.47
CA LYS A 110 -41.83 -26.94 6.62
C LYS A 110 -40.38 -26.42 6.65
N LYS A 111 -39.42 -27.31 6.96
CA LYS A 111 -37.98 -27.03 6.83
C LYS A 111 -37.68 -26.47 5.43
N ASP A 112 -37.07 -25.28 5.39
CA ASP A 112 -36.66 -24.62 4.16
C ASP A 112 -35.82 -25.55 3.27
N LYS A 113 -36.20 -25.65 1.99
CA LYS A 113 -35.27 -26.11 0.96
C LYS A 113 -34.23 -25.01 0.82
N LYS A 114 -32.97 -25.32 1.16
CA LYS A 114 -31.82 -24.46 0.87
C LYS A 114 -31.85 -24.13 -0.64
N VAL A 115 -32.18 -22.90 -0.98
CA VAL A 115 -32.24 -22.45 -2.38
C VAL A 115 -30.80 -22.46 -2.89
N ASP A 116 -30.55 -23.20 -3.96
CA ASP A 116 -29.23 -23.28 -4.57
C ASP A 116 -29.05 -22.10 -5.54
N TYR A 117 -28.20 -21.14 -5.18
CA TYR A 117 -27.91 -19.95 -5.99
C TYR A 117 -26.82 -20.18 -7.03
N SER A 118 -26.25 -21.40 -7.13
CA SER A 118 -25.16 -21.71 -8.08
C SER A 118 -25.53 -21.44 -9.54
N GLU A 119 -26.78 -21.70 -9.95
CA GLU A 119 -27.23 -21.42 -11.32
C GLU A 119 -27.36 -19.91 -11.59
N LEU A 120 -27.80 -19.14 -10.59
CA LEU A 120 -27.86 -17.67 -10.67
C LEU A 120 -26.46 -17.11 -10.82
N ILE A 121 -25.53 -17.54 -9.96
CA ILE A 121 -24.12 -17.12 -9.99
C ILE A 121 -23.53 -17.42 -11.38
N TYR A 122 -23.64 -18.65 -11.86
CA TYR A 122 -23.10 -19.03 -13.18
C TYR A 122 -23.64 -18.17 -14.33
N LYS A 123 -24.95 -17.88 -14.35
CA LYS A 123 -25.55 -17.03 -15.39
C LYS A 123 -25.12 -15.58 -15.27
N VAL A 124 -24.97 -15.07 -14.04
CA VAL A 124 -24.48 -13.71 -13.78
C VAL A 124 -23.01 -13.59 -14.18
N GLU A 125 -22.15 -14.50 -13.74
CA GLU A 125 -20.73 -14.58 -14.10
C GLU A 125 -20.54 -14.63 -15.61
N LYS A 126 -21.30 -15.47 -16.31
CA LYS A 126 -21.23 -15.58 -17.78
C LYS A 126 -21.66 -14.30 -18.50
N LYS A 127 -22.65 -13.59 -17.96
CA LYS A 127 -23.21 -12.40 -18.62
C LYS A 127 -22.43 -11.12 -18.33
N LEU A 128 -21.95 -10.97 -17.10
CA LEU A 128 -21.15 -9.84 -16.64
C LEU A 128 -19.64 -10.07 -16.79
N ASN A 129 -19.22 -11.30 -17.13
CA ASN A 129 -17.83 -11.72 -17.21
C ASN A 129 -17.06 -11.40 -15.91
N CYS A 130 -17.67 -11.77 -14.77
CA CYS A 130 -17.11 -11.63 -13.43
C CYS A 130 -16.94 -13.00 -12.77
N SER A 131 -16.18 -13.05 -11.67
CA SER A 131 -16.06 -14.22 -10.80
C SER A 131 -16.64 -13.83 -9.45
N ILE A 132 -17.55 -14.63 -8.92
CA ILE A 132 -18.26 -14.34 -7.66
C ILE A 132 -17.95 -15.49 -6.69
N ASP A 133 -17.46 -15.17 -5.49
CA ASP A 133 -17.29 -16.18 -4.45
C ASP A 133 -18.66 -16.66 -3.94
N SER A 134 -18.85 -17.97 -3.93
CA SER A 134 -20.10 -18.64 -3.55
C SER A 134 -20.19 -18.98 -2.05
N SER A 135 -19.10 -18.79 -1.30
CA SER A 135 -18.96 -19.21 0.10
C SER A 135 -19.99 -18.58 1.06
N HIS A 136 -20.40 -17.32 0.81
CA HIS A 136 -21.24 -16.52 1.70
C HIS A 136 -22.55 -16.02 1.06
N ILE A 137 -23.05 -16.68 0.01
CA ILE A 137 -24.26 -16.24 -0.71
C ILE A 137 -25.51 -16.96 -0.17
N HIS A 138 -26.43 -16.18 0.41
CA HIS A 138 -27.69 -16.66 0.97
C HIS A 138 -28.93 -15.99 0.36
N SER A 139 -28.74 -14.90 -0.39
CA SER A 139 -29.80 -14.12 -1.01
C SER A 139 -29.40 -13.60 -2.39
N VAL A 140 -30.38 -13.09 -3.15
CA VAL A 140 -30.13 -12.41 -4.43
C VAL A 140 -29.39 -11.10 -4.20
N GLU A 141 -29.66 -10.44 -3.08
CA GLU A 141 -28.97 -9.24 -2.62
C GLU A 141 -27.47 -9.51 -2.39
N ASP A 142 -27.11 -10.67 -1.84
CA ASP A 142 -25.69 -11.06 -1.67
C ASP A 142 -24.99 -11.21 -3.04
N VAL A 143 -25.67 -11.79 -4.04
CA VAL A 143 -25.12 -11.87 -5.41
C VAL A 143 -24.92 -10.47 -6.01
N ILE A 144 -25.86 -9.53 -5.77
CA ILE A 144 -25.72 -8.15 -6.21
C ILE A 144 -24.54 -7.49 -5.50
N TYR A 145 -24.41 -7.68 -4.19
CA TYR A 145 -23.33 -7.13 -3.38
C TYR A 145 -21.97 -7.64 -3.84
N SER A 146 -21.80 -8.96 -3.97
CA SER A 146 -20.54 -9.56 -4.45
C SER A 146 -20.20 -9.14 -5.88
N ALA A 147 -21.19 -9.03 -6.77
CA ALA A 147 -20.96 -8.54 -8.13
C ALA A 147 -20.52 -7.07 -8.14
N LYS A 148 -21.16 -6.20 -7.35
CA LYS A 148 -20.72 -4.80 -7.18
C LYS A 148 -19.30 -4.74 -6.65
N HIS A 149 -19.00 -5.47 -5.58
CA HIS A 149 -17.67 -5.51 -4.98
C HIS A 149 -16.59 -5.91 -5.98
N TYR A 150 -16.84 -6.91 -6.84
CA TYR A 150 -15.94 -7.31 -7.93
C TYR A 150 -15.61 -6.15 -8.89
N PHE A 151 -16.62 -5.41 -9.36
CA PHE A 151 -16.41 -4.30 -10.30
C PHE A 151 -15.74 -3.09 -9.63
N HIS A 152 -16.06 -2.81 -8.37
CA HIS A 152 -15.37 -1.79 -7.57
C HIS A 152 -13.90 -2.14 -7.39
N ALA A 153 -13.57 -3.38 -6.99
CA ALA A 153 -12.19 -3.86 -6.88
C ALA A 153 -11.43 -3.75 -8.22
N LYS A 154 -12.07 -4.14 -9.32
CA LYS A 154 -11.48 -4.04 -10.67
C LYS A 154 -11.17 -2.59 -11.07
N SER A 155 -12.06 -1.65 -10.79
CA SER A 155 -11.84 -0.22 -11.04
C SER A 155 -10.72 0.35 -10.16
N GLN A 156 -10.69 -0.10 -8.91
CA GLN A 156 -9.76 0.35 -7.88
C GLN A 156 -8.32 -0.16 -8.08
N ARG A 157 -8.14 -1.23 -8.87
CA ARG A 157 -6.86 -1.92 -9.08
C ARG A 157 -5.74 -1.00 -9.56
N VAL A 158 -6.06 -0.12 -10.50
CA VAL A 158 -5.09 0.81 -11.10
C VAL A 158 -4.65 1.84 -10.07
N TRP A 159 -5.60 2.37 -9.29
CA TRP A 159 -5.35 3.33 -8.23
C TRP A 159 -4.50 2.74 -7.11
N SER A 160 -4.77 1.50 -6.71
CA SER A 160 -3.94 0.78 -5.75
C SER A 160 -2.52 0.57 -6.27
N SER A 161 -2.35 0.14 -7.53
CA SER A 161 -1.03 -0.05 -8.15
C SER A 161 -0.23 1.26 -8.27
N LEU A 162 -0.91 2.36 -8.61
CA LEU A 162 -0.36 3.70 -8.64
C LEU A 162 0.08 4.15 -7.23
N LEU A 163 -0.75 3.92 -6.21
CA LEU A 163 -0.43 4.28 -4.82
C LEU A 163 0.79 3.51 -4.32
N ILE A 164 0.83 2.18 -4.50
CA ILE A 164 1.95 1.31 -4.12
C ILE A 164 3.25 1.80 -4.76
N SER A 165 3.26 1.98 -6.09
CA SER A 165 4.45 2.38 -6.82
C SER A 165 4.89 3.80 -6.45
N THR A 166 3.95 4.71 -6.27
CA THR A 166 4.23 6.09 -5.85
C THR A 166 4.86 6.11 -4.46
N LEU A 167 4.23 5.45 -3.48
CA LEU A 167 4.74 5.39 -2.10
C LEU A 167 6.11 4.73 -2.05
N PHE A 168 6.31 3.61 -2.77
CA PHE A 168 7.59 2.91 -2.80
C PHE A 168 8.74 3.83 -3.24
N PHE A 169 8.65 4.44 -4.43
CA PHE A 169 9.73 5.28 -4.96
C PHE A 169 9.84 6.64 -4.25
N LEU A 170 8.73 7.23 -3.81
CA LEU A 170 8.74 8.46 -3.01
C LEU A 170 9.44 8.22 -1.66
N MET A 171 9.05 7.19 -0.93
CA MET A 171 9.59 6.91 0.40
C MET A 171 11.03 6.41 0.34
N ILE A 172 11.44 5.69 -0.71
CA ILE A 172 12.86 5.43 -0.99
C ILE A 172 13.64 6.74 -1.13
N SER A 173 13.05 7.74 -1.80
CA SER A 173 13.72 9.03 -2.00
C SER A 173 13.86 9.82 -0.71
N VAL A 174 12.83 9.82 0.13
CA VAL A 174 12.83 10.42 1.47
C VAL A 174 13.81 9.67 2.38
N ALA A 175 13.81 8.34 2.36
CA ALA A 175 14.72 7.51 3.15
C ALA A 175 16.19 7.61 2.67
N ALA A 176 16.43 7.88 1.38
CA ALA A 176 17.77 8.22 0.90
C ALA A 176 18.22 9.59 1.41
N THR A 177 17.30 10.56 1.55
CA THR A 177 17.60 11.83 2.26
C THR A 177 17.93 11.58 3.72
N LEU A 178 17.22 10.65 4.39
CA LEU A 178 17.53 10.24 5.76
C LEU A 178 18.92 9.61 5.85
N TRP A 179 19.24 8.66 4.97
CA TRP A 179 20.56 8.05 4.92
C TRP A 179 21.65 9.10 4.77
N TRP A 180 21.44 10.07 3.88
CA TRP A 180 22.37 11.18 3.66
C TRP A 180 22.52 12.10 4.87
N ALA A 181 21.40 12.49 5.49
CA ALA A 181 21.40 13.31 6.70
C ALA A 181 22.11 12.59 7.86
N LEU A 182 21.90 11.29 8.02
CA LEU A 182 22.55 10.47 9.04
C LEU A 182 24.08 10.48 8.88
N GLN A 183 24.61 10.50 7.66
CA GLN A 183 26.07 10.59 7.46
C GLN A 183 26.65 11.90 8.01
N TYR A 184 25.95 13.03 7.84
CA TYR A 184 26.35 14.30 8.45
C TYR A 184 26.20 14.28 9.97
N VAL A 185 25.07 13.77 10.49
CA VAL A 185 24.82 13.72 11.95
C VAL A 185 25.83 12.83 12.65
N ALA A 186 26.13 11.67 12.09
CA ALA A 186 27.11 10.73 12.62
C ALA A 186 28.56 11.14 12.34
N GLN A 187 28.79 12.21 11.57
CA GLN A 187 30.13 12.67 11.20
C GLN A 187 30.95 11.52 10.56
N ALA A 188 30.31 10.75 9.69
CA ALA A 188 30.87 9.51 9.16
C ALA A 188 31.86 9.76 8.02
N GLY A 189 33.14 9.44 8.23
CA GLY A 189 34.18 9.66 7.24
C GLY A 189 34.13 8.72 6.03
N TRP A 190 33.79 7.44 6.22
CA TRP A 190 33.75 6.44 5.14
C TRP A 190 32.80 6.78 3.98
N SER A 191 31.77 7.60 4.25
CA SER A 191 30.69 7.87 3.31
C SER A 191 30.87 9.15 2.48
N ALA A 192 31.90 9.96 2.77
CA ALA A 192 32.06 11.30 2.21
C ALA A 192 32.12 11.30 0.67
N LEU A 193 32.79 10.30 0.07
CA LEU A 193 32.87 10.13 -1.40
C LEU A 193 31.52 9.77 -2.04
N LEU A 194 30.59 9.21 -1.27
CA LEU A 194 29.34 8.61 -1.76
C LEU A 194 28.16 9.59 -1.74
N LEU A 195 28.26 10.70 -1.01
CA LEU A 195 27.12 11.57 -0.67
C LEU A 195 26.38 12.18 -1.87
N ARG A 196 26.98 12.22 -3.07
CA ARG A 196 26.31 12.66 -4.30
C ARG A 196 25.28 11.65 -4.84
N VAL A 197 25.43 10.37 -4.53
CA VAL A 197 24.49 9.30 -4.92
C VAL A 197 23.12 9.44 -4.21
N PRO A 198 23.04 9.48 -2.86
CA PRO A 198 21.76 9.67 -2.18
C PRO A 198 21.15 11.06 -2.45
N MET A 199 21.98 12.09 -2.68
CA MET A 199 21.51 13.39 -3.17
C MET A 199 20.79 13.28 -4.52
N ALA A 200 21.30 12.45 -5.44
CA ALA A 200 20.65 12.25 -6.74
C ALA A 200 19.34 11.47 -6.58
N ILE A 201 19.29 10.46 -5.72
CA ILE A 201 18.06 9.72 -5.39
C ILE A 201 16.97 10.66 -4.83
N THR A 202 17.36 11.52 -3.88
CA THR A 202 16.50 12.54 -3.26
C THR A 202 15.81 13.47 -4.28
N SER A 203 16.37 13.62 -5.48
CA SER A 203 15.78 14.50 -6.51
C SER A 203 14.46 14.00 -7.09
N PHE A 204 14.04 12.77 -6.77
CA PHE A 204 12.75 12.23 -7.18
C PHE A 204 11.58 12.67 -6.29
N ILE A 205 11.83 13.18 -5.07
CA ILE A 205 10.77 13.58 -4.12
C ILE A 205 9.70 14.48 -4.76
N PRO A 206 10.01 15.56 -5.51
CA PRO A 206 8.98 16.43 -6.09
C PRO A 206 8.06 15.72 -7.09
N TYR A 207 8.58 14.72 -7.81
CA TYR A 207 7.82 13.95 -8.79
C TYR A 207 6.89 12.96 -8.11
N GLY A 208 7.41 12.21 -7.12
CA GLY A 208 6.58 11.34 -6.29
C GLY A 208 5.53 12.10 -5.48
N ALA A 209 5.88 13.27 -4.94
CA ALA A 209 4.96 14.14 -4.21
C ALA A 209 3.82 14.64 -5.08
N PHE A 210 4.11 15.06 -6.32
CA PHE A 210 3.09 15.48 -7.27
C PHE A 210 2.10 14.36 -7.58
N ILE A 211 2.60 13.15 -7.86
CA ILE A 211 1.75 11.99 -8.15
C ILE A 211 0.94 11.57 -6.93
N LEU A 212 1.53 11.59 -5.73
CA LEU A 212 0.82 11.25 -4.50
C LEU A 212 -0.30 12.25 -4.24
N ILE A 213 -0.04 13.56 -4.32
CA ILE A 213 -1.08 14.58 -4.16
C ILE A 213 -2.17 14.41 -5.21
N PHE A 214 -1.83 14.09 -6.45
CA PHE A 214 -2.83 13.78 -7.47
C PHE A 214 -3.75 12.65 -7.03
N ILE A 215 -3.21 11.52 -6.55
CA ILE A 215 -3.98 10.38 -6.03
C ILE A 215 -4.84 10.79 -4.82
N LEU A 216 -4.31 11.57 -3.88
CA LEU A 216 -5.06 11.99 -2.69
C LEU A 216 -6.20 12.96 -3.05
N VAL A 217 -5.97 13.90 -3.97
CA VAL A 217 -7.02 14.82 -4.47
C VAL A 217 -8.10 14.03 -5.19
N THR A 218 -7.75 13.10 -6.08
CA THR A 218 -8.72 12.29 -6.82
C THR A 218 -9.55 11.39 -5.89
N GLY A 219 -8.97 10.91 -4.79
CA GLY A 219 -9.70 10.20 -3.75
C GLY A 219 -10.68 11.10 -3.01
N GLY A 220 -10.25 12.31 -2.64
CA GLY A 220 -11.11 13.28 -1.93
C GLY A 220 -12.24 13.89 -2.77
N ILE A 221 -12.21 13.74 -4.10
CA ILE A 221 -13.33 14.10 -5.01
C ILE A 221 -14.09 12.85 -5.52
N HIS A 222 -13.89 11.70 -4.88
CA HIS A 222 -14.60 10.44 -5.14
C HIS A 222 -14.39 9.86 -6.55
N TRP A 223 -13.24 10.09 -7.19
CA TRP A 223 -12.89 9.40 -8.45
C TRP A 223 -12.46 7.94 -8.22
N HIS A 224 -12.14 7.60 -6.97
CA HIS A 224 -11.79 6.27 -6.53
C HIS A 224 -12.01 6.14 -5.01
N HIS A 225 -12.15 4.90 -4.53
CA HIS A 225 -12.49 4.60 -3.15
C HIS A 225 -11.34 3.85 -2.42
N THR A 226 -10.10 4.29 -2.64
CA THR A 226 -8.91 3.70 -1.96
C THR A 226 -8.96 3.85 -0.45
N PHE A 227 -9.56 4.94 0.02
CA PHE A 227 -9.71 5.26 1.43
C PHE A 227 -11.19 5.15 1.76
N HIS A 228 -11.60 4.07 2.41
CA HIS A 228 -13.01 3.78 2.68
C HIS A 228 -13.68 4.92 3.45
N TRP A 229 -12.99 5.50 4.44
CA TRP A 229 -13.48 6.63 5.25
C TRP A 229 -13.75 7.92 4.47
N MET A 230 -13.30 8.03 3.21
CA MET A 230 -13.63 9.17 2.37
C MET A 230 -15.01 9.02 1.69
N ALA A 231 -15.72 7.90 1.85
CA ALA A 231 -17.05 7.77 1.23
C ALA A 231 -18.09 8.69 1.90
N GLU A 232 -19.07 9.12 1.10
CA GLU A 232 -20.19 9.93 1.59
C GLU A 232 -21.09 9.10 2.52
N GLY A 233 -21.72 9.74 3.51
CA GLY A 233 -22.66 9.09 4.44
C GLY A 233 -22.04 8.38 5.65
N ILE A 234 -20.76 7.95 5.59
CA ILE A 234 -20.14 7.14 6.66
C ILE A 234 -20.17 7.80 8.06
N ASN A 235 -20.14 9.12 8.12
CA ASN A 235 -20.12 9.85 9.40
C ASN A 235 -21.53 10.27 9.90
N ASP A 236 -22.58 10.07 9.10
CA ASP A 236 -23.95 10.48 9.44
C ASP A 236 -24.72 9.32 10.08
N PRO A 237 -25.17 9.42 11.35
CA PRO A 237 -25.93 8.36 12.02
C PRO A 237 -27.25 7.98 11.32
N LEU A 238 -27.75 8.82 10.41
CA LEU A 238 -28.98 8.58 9.66
C LEU A 238 -28.76 7.84 8.34
N ASP A 239 -27.51 7.67 7.92
CA ASP A 239 -27.16 7.00 6.66
C ASP A 239 -27.06 5.47 6.87
N PRO A 240 -27.57 4.64 5.92
CA PRO A 240 -27.41 3.19 5.98
C PRO A 240 -25.95 2.70 6.04
N TYR A 241 -24.99 3.51 5.61
CA TYR A 241 -23.56 3.20 5.62
C TYR A 241 -22.80 3.80 6.81
N TYR A 242 -23.50 4.24 7.86
CA TYR A 242 -22.90 4.77 9.07
C TYR A 242 -21.95 3.77 9.75
N ASP A 243 -20.75 4.24 10.09
CA ASP A 243 -19.77 3.48 10.86
C ASP A 243 -19.32 4.27 12.10
N GLU A 244 -19.69 3.78 13.29
CA GLU A 244 -19.38 4.43 14.57
C GLU A 244 -17.86 4.56 14.81
N ILE A 245 -17.06 3.57 14.38
CA ILE A 245 -15.61 3.56 14.59
C ILE A 245 -14.95 4.63 13.72
N ILE A 246 -15.39 4.75 12.46
CA ILE A 246 -14.87 5.78 11.55
C ILE A 246 -15.34 7.17 11.98
N ALA A 247 -16.61 7.31 12.38
CA ALA A 247 -17.17 8.58 12.86
C ALA A 247 -16.42 9.11 14.08
N ASN A 248 -16.02 8.23 15.02
CA ASN A 248 -15.19 8.59 16.17
C ASN A 248 -13.76 9.03 15.80
N LYS A 249 -13.27 8.66 14.61
CA LYS A 249 -11.95 9.05 14.08
C LYS A 249 -12.02 10.29 13.17
N SER A 250 -13.20 10.84 12.91
CA SER A 250 -13.43 11.98 11.99
C SER A 250 -12.64 13.26 12.35
N ALA A 251 -12.33 13.46 13.64
CA ALA A 251 -11.48 14.57 14.08
C ALA A 251 -10.08 14.52 13.43
N TYR A 252 -9.55 13.31 13.19
CA TYR A 252 -8.27 13.09 12.52
C TYR A 252 -8.44 12.78 11.03
N LEU A 253 -9.40 11.93 10.69
CA LEU A 253 -9.75 11.46 9.34
C LEU A 253 -10.85 12.35 8.72
N ASN A 254 -10.53 13.62 8.51
CA ASN A 254 -11.33 14.48 7.65
C ASN A 254 -10.50 14.96 6.47
N ILE A 255 -11.16 15.15 5.32
CA ILE A 255 -10.49 15.48 4.05
C ILE A 255 -9.62 16.74 4.17
N PRO A 256 -10.10 17.89 4.71
CA PRO A 256 -9.28 19.11 4.78
C PRO A 256 -8.02 18.95 5.65
N PHE A 257 -8.14 18.29 6.81
CA PHE A 257 -7.02 18.11 7.74
C PHE A 257 -6.03 17.07 7.21
N PHE A 258 -6.52 15.95 6.65
CA PHE A 258 -5.71 14.93 5.99
C PHE A 258 -4.89 15.50 4.82
N MET A 259 -5.53 16.30 3.97
CA MET A 259 -4.85 16.94 2.84
C MET A 259 -3.80 17.95 3.32
N SER A 260 -4.17 18.79 4.31
CA SER A 260 -3.25 19.78 4.88
C SER A 260 -2.02 19.13 5.50
N ARG A 261 -2.19 18.04 6.26
CA ARG A 261 -1.09 17.23 6.83
C ARG A 261 -0.19 16.66 5.73
N SER A 262 -0.78 16.02 4.72
CA SER A 262 -0.06 15.46 3.58
C SER A 262 0.79 16.51 2.85
N PHE A 263 0.23 17.72 2.64
CA PHE A 263 0.99 18.85 2.08
C PHE A 263 2.14 19.28 2.97
N ILE A 264 1.93 19.41 4.29
CA ILE A 264 2.98 19.79 5.24
C ILE A 264 4.14 18.78 5.22
N TYR A 265 3.85 17.49 5.19
CA TYR A 265 4.87 16.43 5.13
C TYR A 265 5.73 16.56 3.87
N LEU A 266 5.08 16.60 2.71
CA LEU A 266 5.76 16.66 1.42
C LEU A 266 6.54 17.96 1.22
N LEU A 267 5.96 19.10 1.57
CA LEU A 267 6.64 20.40 1.52
C LEU A 267 7.83 20.45 2.47
N GLY A 268 7.68 19.92 3.69
CA GLY A 268 8.76 19.82 4.65
C GLY A 268 9.92 18.98 4.12
N TRP A 269 9.65 17.78 3.63
CA TRP A 269 10.69 16.91 3.08
C TRP A 269 11.39 17.53 1.86
N MET A 270 10.63 18.13 0.94
CA MET A 270 11.19 18.86 -0.21
C MET A 270 12.05 20.04 0.23
N PHE A 271 11.61 20.79 1.23
CA PHE A 271 12.33 21.95 1.76
C PHE A 271 13.68 21.54 2.37
N PHE A 272 13.69 20.53 3.24
CA PHE A 272 14.92 20.03 3.85
C PHE A 272 15.86 19.42 2.81
N ALA A 273 15.35 18.62 1.88
CA ALA A 273 16.12 18.09 0.76
C ALA A 273 16.76 19.19 -0.09
N TYR A 274 16.01 20.27 -0.38
CA TYR A 274 16.52 21.44 -1.09
C TYR A 274 17.63 22.15 -0.30
N LEU A 275 17.46 22.37 1.01
CA LEU A 275 18.46 23.02 1.84
C LEU A 275 19.76 22.21 1.93
N LEU A 276 19.67 20.89 2.18
CA LEU A 276 20.83 20.01 2.20
C LEU A 276 21.57 20.07 0.86
N LYS A 277 20.84 19.98 -0.27
CA LYS A 277 21.44 20.06 -1.61
C LYS A 277 22.13 21.39 -1.83
N LYS A 278 21.46 22.49 -1.47
CA LYS A 278 21.99 23.86 -1.61
C LYS A 278 23.27 24.05 -0.81
N TYR A 279 23.34 23.60 0.43
CA TYR A 279 24.53 23.77 1.27
C TYR A 279 25.68 22.86 0.85
N SER A 280 25.41 21.61 0.49
CA SER A 280 26.42 20.70 -0.04
C SER A 280 27.00 21.14 -1.39
N LEU A 281 26.24 21.85 -2.24
CA LEU A 281 26.79 22.44 -3.48
C LEU A 281 27.58 23.73 -3.20
N LYS A 282 27.18 24.52 -2.20
CA LYS A 282 27.95 25.71 -1.79
C LYS A 282 29.27 25.35 -1.14
N GLU A 283 29.33 24.21 -0.46
CA GLU A 283 30.55 23.64 0.09
C GLU A 283 31.58 23.33 -1.02
N ASP A 284 31.16 22.78 -2.16
CA ASP A 284 32.07 22.54 -3.30
C ASP A 284 32.66 23.83 -3.90
N VAL A 285 31.95 24.95 -3.85
CA VAL A 285 32.37 26.21 -4.49
C VAL A 285 33.13 27.12 -3.52
N TYR A 286 32.61 27.27 -2.30
CA TYR A 286 33.08 28.23 -1.31
C TYR A 286 33.69 27.56 -0.07
N GLY A 287 33.73 26.24 -0.04
CA GLY A 287 34.43 25.48 0.99
C GLY A 287 35.94 25.44 0.74
N GLY A 288 36.66 24.82 1.69
CA GLY A 288 38.12 24.82 1.72
C GLY A 288 38.69 25.94 2.61
N GLY A 289 40.01 25.87 2.88
CA GLY A 289 40.74 26.93 3.60
C GLY A 289 40.25 27.21 5.03
N HIS A 290 40.05 26.16 5.84
CA HIS A 290 39.59 26.21 7.25
C HIS A 290 38.14 26.67 7.50
N SER A 291 37.38 27.02 6.46
CA SER A 291 35.97 27.43 6.62
C SER A 291 35.00 26.24 6.69
N MET A 292 34.57 25.88 7.91
CA MET A 292 33.58 24.82 8.16
C MET A 292 32.11 25.31 8.06
N LYS A 293 31.90 26.51 7.52
CA LYS A 293 30.61 27.21 7.60
C LYS A 293 29.46 26.45 6.92
N TRP A 294 29.70 25.90 5.73
CA TRP A 294 28.66 25.22 4.95
C TRP A 294 28.41 23.80 5.48
N TYR A 295 29.47 23.08 5.86
CA TYR A 295 29.34 21.81 6.57
C TYR A 295 28.49 21.93 7.83
N ASN A 296 28.77 22.91 8.69
CA ASN A 296 28.02 23.13 9.93
C ASN A 296 26.54 23.46 9.66
N LYS A 297 26.23 24.10 8.52
CA LYS A 297 24.84 24.31 8.10
C LYS A 297 24.19 23.01 7.63
N SER A 298 24.88 22.21 6.82
CA SER A 298 24.42 20.87 6.41
C SER A 298 24.17 19.97 7.62
N PHE A 299 25.05 19.99 8.62
CA PHE A 299 24.89 19.30 9.89
C PHE A 299 23.62 19.72 10.63
N LYS A 300 23.43 21.03 10.85
CA LYS A 300 22.22 21.56 11.54
C LYS A 300 20.93 21.20 10.80
N VAL A 301 20.91 21.34 9.47
CA VAL A 301 19.76 20.95 8.65
C VAL A 301 19.52 19.44 8.72
N SER A 302 20.57 18.63 8.76
CA SER A 302 20.45 17.17 8.88
C SER A 302 19.82 16.77 10.20
N VAL A 303 20.24 17.37 11.32
CA VAL A 303 19.63 17.14 12.65
C VAL A 303 18.15 17.51 12.65
N LEU A 304 17.81 18.71 12.14
CA LEU A 304 16.42 19.16 12.07
C LEU A 304 15.58 18.26 11.15
N PHE A 305 16.14 17.81 10.03
CA PHE A 305 15.47 16.91 9.12
C PHE A 305 15.20 15.54 9.75
N VAL A 306 16.16 14.95 10.47
CA VAL A 306 15.97 13.66 11.16
C VAL A 306 14.84 13.75 12.18
N LEU A 307 14.80 14.82 12.99
CA LEU A 307 13.73 15.05 13.96
C LEU A 307 12.37 15.26 13.27
N PHE A 308 12.34 16.10 12.23
CA PHE A 308 11.12 16.35 11.46
C PHE A 308 10.61 15.07 10.79
N LEU A 309 11.49 14.28 10.19
CA LEU A 309 11.15 13.03 9.54
C LEU A 309 10.67 11.98 10.54
N GLY A 310 11.26 11.90 11.74
CA GLY A 310 10.81 10.94 12.76
C GLY A 310 9.33 11.10 13.11
N VAL A 311 8.87 12.33 13.28
CA VAL A 311 7.45 12.64 13.55
C VAL A 311 6.60 12.46 12.28
N THR A 312 7.02 13.08 11.18
CA THR A 312 6.20 13.10 9.95
C THR A 312 6.11 11.76 9.24
N SER A 313 7.13 10.90 9.31
CA SER A 313 7.08 9.54 8.76
C SER A 313 6.09 8.66 9.51
N SER A 314 5.99 8.82 10.84
CA SER A 314 5.02 8.09 11.66
C SER A 314 3.60 8.47 11.27
N SER A 315 3.31 9.77 11.21
CA SER A 315 2.00 10.28 10.80
C SER A 315 1.67 9.99 9.33
N ALA A 316 2.64 10.05 8.43
CA ALA A 316 2.45 9.67 7.04
C ALA A 316 2.14 8.17 6.88
N GLY A 317 2.72 7.31 7.72
CA GLY A 317 2.36 5.88 7.76
C GLY A 317 0.92 5.65 8.20
N TRP A 318 0.44 6.43 9.18
CA TRP A 318 -0.97 6.40 9.60
C TRP A 318 -1.89 6.91 8.49
N ASP A 319 -1.54 8.03 7.88
CA ASP A 319 -2.37 8.68 6.87
C ASP A 319 -2.41 7.89 5.56
N TRP A 320 -1.27 7.47 4.99
CA TRP A 320 -1.26 6.96 3.61
C TRP A 320 -1.33 5.45 3.48
N ILE A 321 -1.12 4.71 4.56
CA ILE A 321 -1.10 3.24 4.54
C ILE A 321 -2.12 2.69 5.53
N MET A 322 -2.05 3.08 6.82
CA MET A 322 -2.95 2.54 7.83
C MET A 322 -4.40 2.97 7.61
N SER A 323 -4.66 4.21 7.19
CA SER A 323 -6.02 4.70 6.96
C SER A 323 -6.77 4.05 5.79
N ILE A 324 -6.12 3.16 5.04
CA ILE A 324 -6.81 2.31 4.04
C ILE A 324 -7.76 1.35 4.78
N ASP A 325 -7.31 0.80 5.91
CA ASP A 325 -8.10 -0.05 6.80
C ASP A 325 -8.32 0.70 8.12
N THR A 326 -9.46 1.36 8.23
CA THR A 326 -9.75 2.27 9.35
C THR A 326 -10.19 1.58 10.62
N HIS A 327 -10.53 0.31 10.59
CA HIS A 327 -10.89 -0.46 11.77
C HIS A 327 -9.64 -0.96 12.48
N TRP A 328 -8.57 -1.20 11.72
CA TRP A 328 -7.31 -1.64 12.29
C TRP A 328 -6.41 -0.49 12.77
N PHE A 329 -5.62 -0.74 13.81
CA PHE A 329 -4.57 0.17 14.27
C PHE A 329 -3.36 -0.59 14.83
N SER A 330 -2.17 0.00 14.69
CA SER A 330 -0.95 -0.53 15.31
C SER A 330 0.08 0.58 15.50
N THR A 331 0.63 0.66 16.71
CA THR A 331 1.64 1.66 17.07
C THR A 331 2.98 1.41 16.37
N LEU A 332 3.35 0.15 16.13
CA LEU A 332 4.63 -0.26 15.54
C LEU A 332 4.65 -0.16 14.01
N PHE A 333 3.46 -0.09 13.37
CA PHE A 333 3.31 -0.22 11.93
C PHE A 333 4.12 0.81 11.13
N SER A 334 4.07 2.08 11.49
CA SER A 334 4.80 3.13 10.76
C SER A 334 6.32 2.96 10.85
N TRP A 335 6.84 2.41 11.95
CA TRP A 335 8.26 2.11 12.09
C TRP A 335 8.68 0.93 11.23
N TYR A 336 7.85 -0.11 11.16
CA TYR A 336 8.03 -1.24 10.27
C TYR A 336 8.05 -0.78 8.78
N ALA A 337 7.08 0.04 8.38
CA ALA A 337 7.04 0.61 7.03
C ALA A 337 8.28 1.47 6.73
N LEU A 338 8.68 2.35 7.66
CA LEU A 338 9.89 3.17 7.52
C LEU A 338 11.15 2.31 7.36
N ALA A 339 11.28 1.21 8.14
CA ALA A 339 12.39 0.28 8.00
C ALA A 339 12.44 -0.35 6.60
N SER A 340 11.28 -0.74 6.05
CA SER A 340 11.15 -1.28 4.69
C SER A 340 11.68 -0.31 3.63
N PHE A 341 11.28 0.95 3.71
CA PHE A 341 11.76 2.01 2.81
C PHE A 341 13.24 2.35 3.02
N PHE A 342 13.73 2.31 4.27
CA PHE A 342 15.13 2.62 4.58
C PHE A 342 16.09 1.55 4.07
N VAL A 343 15.76 0.27 4.23
CA VAL A 343 16.53 -0.84 3.66
C VAL A 343 16.56 -0.73 2.13
N SER A 344 15.41 -0.45 1.52
CA SER A 344 15.29 -0.24 0.07
C SER A 344 16.14 0.94 -0.43
N ALA A 345 16.17 2.05 0.31
CA ALA A 345 17.03 3.18 0.00
C ALA A 345 18.53 2.83 0.09
N CYS A 346 18.94 2.10 1.13
CA CYS A 346 20.31 1.59 1.24
C CYS A 346 20.68 0.71 0.04
N ALA A 347 19.77 -0.17 -0.38
CA ALA A 347 19.94 -1.04 -1.54
C ALA A 347 20.08 -0.24 -2.84
N PHE A 348 19.22 0.76 -3.08
CA PHE A 348 19.34 1.63 -4.26
C PHE A 348 20.64 2.45 -4.27
N ILE A 349 21.09 2.98 -3.12
CA ILE A 349 22.38 3.67 -3.02
C ILE A 349 23.52 2.71 -3.38
N ALA A 350 23.49 1.46 -2.88
CA ALA A 350 24.48 0.45 -3.19
C ALA A 350 24.47 0.08 -4.69
N ILE A 351 23.29 -0.16 -5.28
CA ILE A 351 23.13 -0.49 -6.71
C ILE A 351 23.74 0.60 -7.59
N ILE A 352 23.38 1.86 -7.35
CA ILE A 352 23.88 2.99 -8.16
C ILE A 352 25.38 3.17 -7.96
N THR A 353 25.87 3.07 -6.72
CA THR A 353 27.31 3.16 -6.43
C THR A 353 28.09 2.07 -7.17
N ILE A 354 27.66 0.80 -7.08
CA ILE A 354 28.32 -0.33 -7.73
C ILE A 354 28.27 -0.18 -9.26
N TYR A 355 27.14 0.27 -9.82
CA TYR A 355 27.02 0.57 -11.25
C TYR A 355 28.05 1.61 -11.71
N LEU A 356 28.22 2.70 -10.94
CA LEU A 356 29.19 3.75 -11.25
C LEU A 356 30.63 3.28 -11.10
N MET A 357 30.90 2.36 -10.16
CA MET A 357 32.21 1.72 -10.04
C MET A 357 32.53 0.82 -11.25
N TYR A 358 31.59 -0.02 -11.70
CA TYR A 358 31.78 -0.82 -12.92
C TYR A 358 31.95 0.03 -14.17
N SER A 359 31.29 1.19 -14.20
CA SER A 359 31.41 2.17 -15.30
C SER A 359 32.70 3.02 -15.22
N GLY A 360 33.55 2.82 -14.20
CA GLY A 360 34.83 3.52 -14.04
C GLY A 360 34.74 4.97 -13.54
N TYR A 361 33.58 5.40 -13.02
CA TYR A 361 33.35 6.77 -12.54
C TYR A 361 33.73 6.99 -11.07
N PHE A 362 33.84 5.93 -10.28
CA PHE A 362 34.34 5.95 -8.91
C PHE A 362 35.57 5.06 -8.81
N LYS A 363 36.76 5.64 -8.93
CA LYS A 363 38.04 4.92 -8.84
C LYS A 363 38.60 4.91 -7.42
N GLU A 364 38.19 5.88 -6.63
CA GLU A 364 38.58 6.16 -5.25
C GLU A 364 37.91 5.19 -4.27
N LEU A 365 36.80 4.55 -4.70
CA LEU A 365 36.09 3.57 -3.89
C LEU A 365 36.74 2.19 -3.94
N ASN A 366 36.91 1.59 -2.77
CA ASN A 366 37.55 0.29 -2.59
C ASN A 366 36.58 -0.78 -2.04
N ASN A 367 37.10 -1.98 -1.79
CA ASN A 367 36.30 -3.10 -1.26
C ASN A 367 35.86 -2.90 0.21
N SER A 368 36.46 -1.96 0.95
CA SER A 368 36.05 -1.63 2.32
C SER A 368 34.74 -0.83 2.32
N HIS A 369 34.56 0.10 1.37
CA HIS A 369 33.26 0.77 1.17
C HIS A 369 32.14 -0.22 0.85
N MET A 370 32.45 -1.23 0.02
CA MET A 370 31.50 -2.32 -0.29
C MET A 370 31.14 -3.11 0.95
N HIS A 371 32.12 -3.39 1.80
CA HIS A 371 31.90 -4.08 3.06
C HIS A 371 30.91 -3.35 3.97
N ASP A 372 30.99 -2.01 4.05
CA ASP A 372 30.05 -1.24 4.84
C ASP A 372 28.65 -1.21 4.23
N PHE A 373 28.49 -1.15 2.90
CA PHE A 373 27.18 -1.40 2.28
C PHE A 373 26.63 -2.77 2.66
N GLY A 374 27.46 -3.82 2.63
CA GLY A 374 27.06 -5.16 3.07
C GLY A 374 26.65 -5.21 4.55
N ARG A 375 27.27 -4.40 5.42
CA ARG A 375 26.84 -4.25 6.82
C ARG A 375 25.50 -3.53 6.94
N TYR A 376 25.29 -2.44 6.22
CA TYR A 376 24.00 -1.73 6.19
C TYR A 376 22.87 -2.65 5.72
N LEU A 377 23.04 -3.32 4.57
CA LEU A 377 22.00 -4.21 4.03
C LEU A 377 21.69 -5.37 4.97
N LEU A 378 22.69 -5.98 5.60
CA LEU A 378 22.48 -7.07 6.56
C LEU A 378 21.86 -6.58 7.87
N ALA A 379 22.37 -5.50 8.45
CA ALA A 379 21.88 -5.01 9.74
C ALA A 379 20.43 -4.54 9.65
N PHE A 380 20.10 -3.78 8.60
CA PHE A 380 18.74 -3.24 8.46
C PHE A 380 17.73 -4.27 7.95
N SER A 381 18.15 -5.32 7.22
CA SER A 381 17.26 -6.47 6.95
C SER A 381 16.89 -7.24 8.21
N ILE A 382 17.86 -7.47 9.12
CA ILE A 382 17.58 -8.05 10.44
C ILE A 382 16.66 -7.13 11.25
N PHE A 383 16.91 -5.81 11.24
CA PHE A 383 16.07 -4.83 11.93
C PHE A 383 14.62 -4.83 11.40
N TRP A 384 14.43 -4.83 10.08
CA TRP A 384 13.10 -4.94 9.48
C TRP A 384 12.41 -6.25 9.88
N THR A 385 13.14 -7.38 9.86
CA THR A 385 12.61 -8.69 10.25
C THR A 385 12.17 -8.70 11.71
N TYR A 386 12.95 -8.07 12.59
CA TYR A 386 12.60 -7.90 13.99
C TYR A 386 11.28 -7.13 14.14
N LEU A 387 11.11 -6.00 13.44
CA LEU A 387 9.88 -5.21 13.53
C LEU A 387 8.67 -5.97 12.98
N TRP A 388 8.84 -6.63 11.82
CA TRP A 388 7.80 -7.47 11.23
C TRP A 388 7.36 -8.58 12.19
N PHE A 389 8.33 -9.29 12.77
CA PHE A 389 8.06 -10.38 13.70
C PHE A 389 7.47 -9.89 15.02
N ALA A 390 7.97 -8.77 15.57
CA ALA A 390 7.45 -8.19 16.80
C ALA A 390 5.99 -7.76 16.64
N GLN A 391 5.63 -7.15 15.51
CA GLN A 391 4.25 -6.80 15.22
C GLN A 391 3.38 -8.05 15.10
N TYR A 392 3.79 -9.02 14.28
CA TYR A 392 3.03 -10.24 14.05
C TYR A 392 2.83 -11.03 15.34
N MET A 393 3.91 -11.26 16.10
CA MET A 393 3.88 -12.09 17.30
C MET A 393 2.95 -11.49 18.37
N LEU A 394 2.96 -10.18 18.58
CA LEU A 394 2.12 -9.54 19.60
C LEU A 394 0.63 -9.62 19.27
N ILE A 395 0.27 -9.40 18.00
CA ILE A 395 -1.11 -9.53 17.53
C ILE A 395 -1.57 -11.00 17.58
N TRP A 396 -0.73 -11.93 17.10
CA TRP A 396 -1.02 -13.36 17.12
C TRP A 396 -1.16 -13.91 18.54
N TYR A 397 -0.30 -13.47 19.47
CA TYR A 397 -0.30 -13.95 20.85
C TYR A 397 -1.53 -13.48 21.64
N SER A 398 -1.93 -12.21 21.46
CA SER A 398 -3.06 -11.62 22.19
C SER A 398 -4.41 -11.93 21.55
N ASN A 399 -4.43 -12.18 20.24
CA ASN A 399 -5.57 -12.60 19.43
C ASN A 399 -6.85 -11.77 19.67
N ILE A 400 -6.72 -10.44 19.74
CA ILE A 400 -7.85 -9.52 19.90
C ILE A 400 -8.56 -9.39 18.53
N PRO A 401 -9.88 -9.64 18.43
CA PRO A 401 -10.57 -9.75 17.14
C PRO A 401 -10.33 -8.58 16.17
N GLU A 402 -10.38 -7.34 16.67
CA GLU A 402 -10.18 -6.12 15.86
C GLU A 402 -8.77 -6.02 15.27
N GLU A 403 -7.74 -6.45 16.00
CA GLU A 403 -6.34 -6.38 15.54
C GLU A 403 -5.95 -7.56 14.64
N VAL A 404 -6.59 -8.71 14.84
CA VAL A 404 -6.28 -9.97 14.14
C VAL A 404 -6.79 -9.95 12.70
N ALA A 405 -7.89 -9.24 12.44
CA ALA A 405 -8.49 -9.12 11.10
C ALA A 405 -7.44 -8.80 10.01
N TYR A 406 -6.51 -7.88 10.32
CA TYR A 406 -5.41 -7.50 9.41
C TYR A 406 -4.57 -8.70 8.94
N TYR A 407 -4.18 -9.59 9.86
CA TYR A 407 -3.39 -10.76 9.49
C TYR A 407 -4.26 -11.88 8.94
N GLN A 408 -5.49 -12.05 9.41
CA GLN A 408 -6.39 -13.11 8.95
C GLN A 408 -6.61 -13.04 7.43
N GLU A 409 -6.99 -11.88 6.89
CA GLU A 409 -7.16 -11.69 5.44
C GLU A 409 -5.87 -11.98 4.66
N ARG A 410 -4.73 -11.56 5.21
CA ARG A 410 -3.42 -11.75 4.58
C ARG A 410 -2.97 -13.21 4.59
N TYR A 411 -3.31 -13.97 5.63
CA TYR A 411 -3.06 -15.40 5.70
C TYR A 411 -3.99 -16.17 4.76
N GLU A 412 -5.23 -15.74 4.59
CA GLU A 412 -6.20 -16.42 3.73
C GLU A 412 -5.85 -16.25 2.24
N TYR A 413 -5.60 -15.02 1.81
CA TYR A 413 -5.44 -14.72 0.37
C TYR A 413 -3.99 -14.51 -0.08
N TYR A 414 -3.06 -14.17 0.81
CA TYR A 414 -1.70 -13.71 0.45
C TYR A 414 -0.57 -14.52 1.10
N TYR A 415 -0.86 -15.67 1.69
CA TYR A 415 0.14 -16.47 2.40
C TYR A 415 1.44 -16.73 1.62
N PRO A 416 1.40 -17.13 0.33
CA PRO A 416 2.64 -17.35 -0.44
C PRO A 416 3.50 -16.08 -0.55
N MET A 417 2.87 -14.90 -0.69
CA MET A 417 3.57 -13.63 -0.78
C MET A 417 4.25 -13.27 0.54
N ILE A 418 3.61 -13.52 1.69
CA ILE A 418 4.24 -13.30 3.00
C ILE A 418 5.54 -14.11 3.11
N ILE A 419 5.47 -15.40 2.77
CA ILE A 419 6.64 -16.29 2.84
C ILE A 419 7.73 -15.84 1.88
N ILE A 420 7.40 -15.51 0.63
CA ILE A 420 8.36 -15.01 -0.36
C ILE A 420 9.04 -13.74 0.14
N THR A 421 8.27 -12.78 0.68
CA THR A 421 8.80 -11.52 1.23
C THR A 421 9.78 -11.79 2.37
N LEU A 422 9.47 -12.70 3.30
CA LEU A 422 10.39 -13.08 4.39
C LEU A 422 11.66 -13.77 3.87
N LEU A 423 11.53 -14.70 2.91
CA LEU A 423 12.68 -15.39 2.33
C LEU A 423 13.63 -14.41 1.60
N ILE A 424 13.07 -13.45 0.88
CA ILE A 424 13.84 -12.46 0.12
C ILE A 424 14.44 -11.38 1.04
N ASN A 425 13.66 -10.83 1.98
CA ASN A 425 14.09 -9.70 2.80
C ASN A 425 14.90 -10.10 4.03
N PHE A 426 14.79 -11.35 4.51
CA PHE A 426 15.53 -11.82 5.67
C PHE A 426 16.54 -12.91 5.32
N ILE A 427 16.05 -14.08 4.87
CA ILE A 427 16.90 -15.27 4.72
C ILE A 427 18.00 -15.04 3.67
N THR A 428 17.64 -14.42 2.56
CA THR A 428 18.58 -14.13 1.46
C THR A 428 19.72 -13.21 1.90
N PRO A 429 19.48 -11.98 2.42
CA PRO A 429 20.57 -11.13 2.89
C PRO A 429 21.31 -11.74 4.06
N PHE A 430 20.63 -12.42 4.97
CA PHE A 430 21.27 -13.11 6.10
C PHE A 430 22.30 -14.13 5.61
N LEU A 431 21.90 -15.11 4.80
CA LEU A 431 22.78 -16.18 4.35
C LEU A 431 23.85 -15.68 3.37
N LEU A 432 23.48 -14.82 2.42
CA LEU A 432 24.40 -14.38 1.38
C LEU A 432 25.40 -13.33 1.87
N LEU A 433 25.03 -12.49 2.85
CA LEU A 433 25.91 -11.43 3.37
C LEU A 433 26.54 -11.77 4.73
N MET A 434 26.28 -12.93 5.34
CA MET A 434 26.91 -13.32 6.61
C MET A 434 28.44 -13.26 6.52
N LYS A 435 29.02 -13.90 5.50
CA LYS A 435 30.48 -13.99 5.31
C LYS A 435 31.09 -12.65 4.89
N ARG A 436 32.25 -12.31 5.47
CA ARG A 436 33.02 -11.09 5.14
C ARG A 436 33.38 -10.98 3.66
N SER A 437 33.80 -12.07 3.02
CA SER A 437 34.16 -12.06 1.60
C SER A 437 32.99 -11.68 0.71
N SER A 438 31.78 -12.14 1.05
CA SER A 438 30.55 -11.83 0.34
C SER A 438 30.24 -10.33 0.41
N LYS A 439 30.38 -9.73 1.60
CA LYS A 439 30.20 -8.29 1.80
C LYS A 439 31.22 -7.43 1.04
N ARG A 440 32.36 -7.98 0.61
CA ARG A 440 33.37 -7.25 -0.20
C ARG A 440 33.19 -7.45 -1.70
N SER A 441 32.35 -8.40 -2.11
CA SER A 441 32.12 -8.72 -3.52
C SER A 441 31.05 -7.80 -4.12
N LYS A 442 31.46 -6.98 -5.09
CA LYS A 442 30.55 -6.07 -5.82
C LYS A 442 29.40 -6.81 -6.49
N GLY A 443 29.67 -7.95 -7.12
CA GLY A 443 28.65 -8.75 -7.81
C GLY A 443 27.62 -9.34 -6.85
N GLN A 444 28.07 -9.86 -5.71
CA GLN A 444 27.17 -10.44 -4.71
C GLN A 444 26.32 -9.37 -4.02
N LEU A 445 26.91 -8.23 -3.68
CA LEU A 445 26.15 -7.09 -3.14
C LEU A 445 25.11 -6.57 -4.11
N LEU A 446 25.46 -6.46 -5.40
CA LEU A 446 24.52 -6.01 -6.43
C LEU A 446 23.33 -6.98 -6.53
N PHE A 447 23.60 -8.28 -6.56
CA PHE A 447 22.55 -9.30 -6.60
C PHE A 447 21.62 -9.22 -5.38
N VAL A 448 22.18 -9.20 -4.17
CA VAL A 448 21.38 -9.10 -2.93
C VAL A 448 20.60 -7.80 -2.86
N ALA A 449 21.20 -6.66 -3.24
CA ALA A 449 20.53 -5.37 -3.23
C ALA A 449 19.33 -5.33 -4.20
N CYS A 450 19.46 -5.90 -5.39
CA CYS A 450 18.33 -6.01 -6.33
C CYS A 450 17.20 -6.89 -5.76
N LEU A 451 17.53 -8.00 -5.11
CA LEU A 451 16.54 -8.87 -4.46
C LEU A 451 15.82 -8.16 -3.32
N ILE A 452 16.55 -7.45 -2.45
CA ILE A 452 15.98 -6.64 -1.36
C ILE A 452 14.98 -5.61 -1.89
N VAL A 453 15.30 -4.91 -2.98
CA VAL A 453 14.38 -3.93 -3.59
C VAL A 453 13.08 -4.61 -4.04
N LEU A 454 13.16 -5.78 -4.68
CA LEU A 454 11.98 -6.52 -5.12
C LEU A 454 11.18 -7.08 -3.93
N GLY A 455 11.85 -7.60 -2.91
CA GLY A 455 11.19 -8.13 -1.73
C GLY A 455 10.48 -7.04 -0.93
N HIS A 456 11.06 -5.84 -0.78
CA HIS A 456 10.38 -4.72 -0.13
C HIS A 456 9.27 -4.11 -1.00
N TYR A 457 9.32 -4.26 -2.33
CA TYR A 457 8.17 -3.91 -3.16
C TYR A 457 6.97 -4.83 -2.85
N PHE A 458 7.20 -6.15 -2.70
CA PHE A 458 6.17 -7.08 -2.26
C PHE A 458 5.70 -6.82 -0.82
N ASP A 459 6.59 -6.36 0.05
CA ASP A 459 6.22 -5.93 1.40
C ASP A 459 5.21 -4.77 1.37
N VAL A 460 5.46 -3.74 0.58
CA VAL A 460 4.52 -2.61 0.41
C VAL A 460 3.24 -3.04 -0.29
N PHE A 461 3.33 -3.97 -1.24
CA PHE A 461 2.15 -4.58 -1.86
C PHE A 461 1.26 -5.26 -0.80
N LEU A 462 1.84 -6.05 0.12
CA LEU A 462 1.13 -6.68 1.23
C LEU A 462 0.56 -5.67 2.25
N MET A 463 1.18 -4.51 2.41
CA MET A 463 0.65 -3.46 3.27
C MET A 463 -0.64 -2.85 2.71
N ILE A 464 -0.75 -2.70 1.38
CA ILE A 464 -1.79 -1.89 0.73
C ILE A 464 -2.87 -2.75 0.06
N THR A 465 -2.48 -3.75 -0.73
CA THR A 465 -3.42 -4.48 -1.61
C THR A 465 -4.54 -5.21 -0.88
N PRO A 466 -4.31 -5.89 0.27
CA PRO A 466 -5.41 -6.55 0.98
C PRO A 466 -6.52 -5.57 1.38
N GLY A 467 -6.17 -4.36 1.84
CA GLY A 467 -7.16 -3.35 2.24
C GLY A 467 -7.84 -2.63 1.07
N THR A 468 -7.37 -2.80 -0.17
CA THR A 468 -8.00 -2.18 -1.36
C THR A 468 -8.70 -3.17 -2.27
N MET A 469 -8.24 -4.42 -2.30
CA MET A 469 -8.68 -5.47 -3.24
C MET A 469 -9.25 -6.71 -2.55
N HIS A 470 -9.04 -6.90 -1.25
CA HIS A 470 -9.32 -8.15 -0.53
C HIS A 470 -8.80 -9.38 -1.29
N ASP A 471 -9.69 -10.27 -1.74
CA ASP A 471 -9.44 -11.52 -2.46
C ASP A 471 -9.23 -11.33 -3.99
N HIS A 472 -9.56 -10.18 -4.55
CA HIS A 472 -9.55 -9.91 -5.99
C HIS A 472 -8.17 -9.51 -6.56
N TRP A 473 -7.09 -9.86 -5.87
CA TRP A 473 -5.75 -9.44 -6.24
C TRP A 473 -5.15 -10.31 -7.35
N HIS A 474 -4.40 -9.66 -8.24
CA HIS A 474 -3.63 -10.36 -9.27
C HIS A 474 -2.32 -9.62 -9.54
N LEU A 475 -1.21 -10.37 -9.68
CA LEU A 475 0.02 -9.84 -10.27
C LEU A 475 -0.07 -9.92 -11.79
N GLY A 476 -0.56 -8.85 -12.40
CA GLY A 476 -0.74 -8.75 -13.84
C GLY A 476 0.14 -7.71 -14.50
N PHE A 477 -0.22 -7.39 -15.74
CA PHE A 477 0.45 -6.37 -16.54
C PHE A 477 0.34 -4.97 -15.92
N ILE A 478 -0.75 -4.67 -15.19
CA ILE A 478 -0.96 -3.36 -14.56
C ILE A 478 0.03 -3.14 -13.42
N GLU A 479 0.20 -4.11 -12.51
CA GLU A 479 1.10 -4.03 -11.36
C GLU A 479 2.57 -3.96 -11.81
N ILE A 480 2.98 -4.93 -12.62
CA ILE A 480 4.36 -5.03 -13.12
C ILE A 480 4.68 -3.83 -14.02
N GLY A 481 3.78 -3.48 -14.92
CA GLY A 481 3.96 -2.36 -15.84
C GLY A 481 4.08 -1.03 -15.10
N THR A 482 3.22 -0.78 -14.10
CA THR A 482 3.27 0.45 -13.28
C THR A 482 4.59 0.52 -12.50
N PHE A 483 5.00 -0.56 -11.84
CA PHE A 483 6.29 -0.61 -11.14
C PHE A 483 7.46 -0.30 -12.09
N LEU A 484 7.50 -0.94 -13.26
CA LEU A 484 8.53 -0.70 -14.27
C LEU A 484 8.50 0.74 -14.78
N GLY A 485 7.32 1.32 -15.00
CA GLY A 485 7.14 2.71 -15.38
C GLY A 485 7.77 3.69 -14.39
N PHE A 486 7.46 3.51 -13.10
CA PHE A 486 8.04 4.31 -12.03
C PHE A 486 9.54 4.07 -11.88
N LEU A 487 10.02 2.82 -12.01
CA LEU A 487 11.44 2.50 -12.01
C LEU A 487 12.16 3.24 -13.15
N GLY A 488 11.59 3.24 -14.35
CA GLY A 488 12.12 3.98 -15.50
C GLY A 488 12.21 5.48 -15.25
N LEU A 489 11.12 6.08 -14.72
CA LEU A 489 11.06 7.50 -14.36
C LEU A 489 12.08 7.85 -13.27
N PHE A 490 12.16 7.02 -12.23
CA PHE A 490 13.09 7.16 -11.11
C PHE A 490 14.54 7.13 -11.61
N VAL A 491 14.93 6.08 -12.33
CA VAL A 491 16.29 5.94 -12.91
C VAL A 491 16.64 7.14 -13.78
N LEU A 492 15.71 7.59 -14.65
CA LEU A 492 15.96 8.74 -15.53
C LEU A 492 16.25 10.02 -14.74
N ILE A 493 15.42 10.33 -13.74
CA ILE A 493 15.56 11.54 -12.92
C ILE A 493 16.85 11.50 -12.10
N VAL A 494 17.15 10.36 -11.49
CA VAL A 494 18.34 10.18 -10.64
C VAL A 494 19.61 10.34 -11.48
N PHE A 495 19.76 9.61 -12.59
CA PHE A 495 20.95 9.72 -13.43
C PHE A 495 21.07 11.08 -14.13
N ARG A 496 19.94 11.71 -14.49
CA ARG A 496 19.95 13.09 -15.01
C ARG A 496 20.48 14.06 -13.97
N ASN A 497 20.05 13.98 -12.71
CA ASN A 497 20.56 14.83 -11.65
C ASN A 497 22.02 14.54 -11.29
N LEU A 498 22.42 13.26 -11.33
CA LEU A 498 23.81 12.86 -11.12
C LEU A 498 24.76 13.47 -12.16
N SER A 499 24.30 13.61 -13.42
CA SER A 499 25.09 14.22 -14.50
C SER A 499 25.24 15.75 -14.39
N LYS A 500 24.47 16.43 -13.54
CA LYS A 500 24.51 17.90 -13.39
C LYS A 500 25.65 18.39 -12.50
N HIS A 501 26.22 17.52 -11.67
CA HIS A 501 27.20 17.88 -10.66
C HIS A 501 28.42 16.96 -10.70
N GLN A 502 29.51 17.36 -10.05
CA GLN A 502 30.66 16.48 -9.86
C GLN A 502 30.30 15.39 -8.85
N LEU A 503 30.76 14.16 -9.10
CA LEU A 503 30.44 12.98 -8.27
C LEU A 503 31.10 13.03 -6.89
N ILE A 504 32.25 13.69 -6.79
CA ILE A 504 33.04 13.78 -5.58
C ILE A 504 32.89 15.18 -5.00
N GLN A 505 32.67 15.26 -3.68
CA GLN A 505 32.55 16.51 -2.94
C GLN A 505 33.94 17.03 -2.56
N LYS A 506 34.53 17.87 -3.41
CA LYS A 506 35.96 18.26 -3.31
C LYS A 506 36.38 18.81 -1.95
N ASN A 507 35.52 19.60 -1.32
CA ASN A 507 35.83 20.33 -0.11
C ASN A 507 35.20 19.68 1.14
N HIS A 508 34.70 18.46 1.04
CA HIS A 508 34.11 17.79 2.19
C HIS A 508 35.20 17.52 3.27
N PRO A 509 35.00 17.91 4.53
CA PRO A 509 36.02 17.83 5.58
C PRO A 509 36.60 16.44 5.81
N MET A 510 35.79 15.39 5.61
CA MET A 510 36.18 13.99 5.80
C MET A 510 36.55 13.26 4.51
N ILE A 511 36.78 13.98 3.40
CA ILE A 511 37.11 13.33 2.13
C ILE A 511 38.37 12.47 2.23
N GLY A 512 39.40 12.95 2.92
CA GLY A 512 40.66 12.22 3.10
C GLY A 512 40.50 10.91 3.86
N GLU A 513 39.60 10.87 4.86
CA GLU A 513 39.28 9.63 5.60
C GLU A 513 38.57 8.62 4.70
N SER A 514 37.63 9.07 3.87
CA SER A 514 36.93 8.22 2.90
C SER A 514 37.89 7.65 1.84
N GLU A 515 38.82 8.46 1.31
CA GLU A 515 39.79 8.01 0.31
C GLU A 515 40.73 6.91 0.84
N HIS A 516 41.13 7.01 2.11
CA HIS A 516 42.00 6.05 2.78
C HIS A 516 41.23 5.03 3.62
N HIS A 517 39.91 4.89 3.38
CA HIS A 517 39.06 4.05 4.19
C HIS A 517 39.40 2.57 4.03
N GLU A 518 40.04 1.99 5.04
CA GLU A 518 40.40 0.59 5.07
C GLU A 518 39.88 -0.09 6.34
N ILE A 519 39.17 -1.21 6.15
CA ILE A 519 38.75 -2.07 7.25
C ILE A 519 39.83 -3.12 7.47
N HIS A 520 40.78 -2.78 8.33
CA HIS A 520 41.82 -3.67 8.81
C HIS A 520 41.24 -4.75 9.73
N ILE A 521 41.92 -5.89 9.81
CA ILE A 521 41.54 -7.02 10.66
C ILE A 521 42.22 -6.82 12.02
N HIS A 522 41.45 -7.00 13.09
CA HIS A 522 41.99 -7.58 14.32
C HIS A 522 41.42 -8.99 14.44
#